data_AF-A0A172UN03-F1
#
_entry.id   AF-A0A172UN03-F1
#
_cell.length_a   1.000
_cell.length_b   1.000
_cell.length_c   1.000
_cell.angle_alpha   90.00
_cell.angle_beta   90.00
_cell.angle_gamma   90.00
#
_symmetry.space_group_name_H-M   'P 1'
#
loop_
_entity.id
_entity.type
_entity.pdbx_description
1 polymer ?
#
loop_
_entity_poly.entity_id
_entity_poly.type
_entity_poly.pdbx_seq_one_letter_code
_entity_poly.pdbx_strand_id
1 'polypeptide(L)' 'MTCERHAEDPLFALVRMIRGAVEEPVRSAGGNDHDLEAIAVAAAYAAWCWGSAPTADAEPPGLARMPA' A
#
# COMPACT_ATOMS: atom_id res chain seq x y z
N MET A 1 -17.82 -16.16 -24.01
CA MET A 1 -17.70 -14.82 -23.39
C MET A 1 -17.15 -15.01 -21.99
N THR A 2 -15.84 -15.02 -21.84
CA THR A 2 -15.19 -15.00 -20.53
C THR A 2 -15.19 -13.55 -20.07
N CYS A 3 -16.00 -13.26 -19.05
CA CYS A 3 -16.01 -11.96 -18.40
C CYS A 3 -14.70 -11.85 -17.62
N GLU A 4 -13.67 -11.29 -18.26
CA GLU A 4 -12.45 -10.87 -17.58
C GLU A 4 -12.86 -9.75 -16.63
N ARG A 5 -13.15 -10.11 -15.37
CA ARG A 5 -13.17 -9.13 -14.29
C ARG A 5 -11.77 -8.52 -14.29
N HIS A 6 -11.64 -7.34 -14.89
CA HIS A 6 -10.56 -6.41 -14.60
C HIS A 6 -10.66 -6.14 -13.11
N ALA A 7 -10.05 -7.01 -12.30
CA ALA A 7 -9.80 -6.73 -10.91
C ALA A 7 -8.95 -5.47 -10.95
N GLU A 8 -9.53 -4.34 -10.52
CA GLU A 8 -8.75 -3.12 -10.33
C GLU A 8 -7.49 -3.50 -9.56
N ASP A 9 -6.34 -2.98 -10.00
CA ASP A 9 -5.07 -3.26 -9.37
C ASP A 9 -5.22 -3.01 -7.85
N PRO A 10 -4.86 -3.98 -6.99
CA PRO A 10 -5.10 -3.86 -5.55
C PRO A 10 -4.53 -2.57 -4.94
N LEU A 11 -3.43 -2.07 -5.49
CA LEU A 11 -2.83 -0.82 -5.06
C LEU A 11 -3.68 0.38 -5.48
N PHE A 12 -4.25 0.35 -6.68
CA PHE A 12 -5.16 1.39 -7.15
C PHE A 12 -6.45 1.47 -6.31
N ALA A 13 -7.03 0.31 -5.96
CA ALA A 13 -8.19 0.26 -5.07
C ALA A 13 -7.87 0.85 -3.69
N LEU A 14 -6.68 0.57 -3.16
CA LEU A 14 -6.21 1.09 -1.88
C LEU A 14 -6.00 2.62 -1.92
N VAL A 15 -5.40 3.15 -2.99
CA VAL A 15 -5.26 4.60 -3.20
C VAL A 15 -6.62 5.29 -3.18
N ARG A 16 -7.62 4.75 -3.88
CA ARG A 16 -8.97 5.33 -3.90
C ARG A 16 -9.62 5.35 -2.52
N MET A 17 -9.49 4.26 -1.77
CA MET A 17 -10.03 4.16 -0.41
C MET A 17 -9.38 5.19 0.52
N ILE A 18 -8.06 5.29 0.50
CA ILE A 18 -7.32 6.24 1.34
C ILE A 18 -7.65 7.67 0.94
N ARG A 19 -7.73 7.98 -0.36
CA ARG A 19 -8.09 9.32 -0.84
C ARG A 19 -9.43 9.79 -0.25
N GLY A 20 -10.45 8.94 -0.23
CA GLY A 20 -11.73 9.26 0.38
C GLY A 20 -11.65 9.47 1.90
N ALA A 21 -10.75 8.75 2.59
CA ALA A 21 -10.55 8.91 4.03
C ALA A 21 -9.78 10.18 4.41
N VAL A 22 -8.86 10.65 3.56
CA VAL A 22 -8.03 11.84 3.83
C VAL A 22 -8.55 13.13 3.20
N GLU A 23 -9.60 13.06 2.37
CA GLU A 23 -10.17 14.21 1.66
C GLU A 23 -10.47 15.39 2.57
N GLU A 24 -11.37 15.19 3.54
CA GLU A 24 -11.77 16.24 4.47
C GLU A 24 -10.60 16.79 5.32
N PRO A 25 -9.75 15.96 5.95
CA PRO A 25 -8.57 16.44 6.67
C PRO A 25 -7.62 17.30 5.82
N VAL A 26 -7.28 16.87 4.61
CA VAL A 26 -6.34 17.58 3.74
C VAL A 26 -6.95 18.91 3.28
N ARG A 27 -8.24 18.91 2.92
CA ARG A 27 -8.96 20.14 2.56
C ARG A 27 -9.04 21.11 3.72
N SER A 28 -9.32 20.62 4.93
CA SER A 28 -9.35 21.43 6.15
C SER A 28 -8.00 22.08 6.47
N ALA A 29 -6.90 21.41 6.13
CA ALA A 29 -5.55 21.95 6.25
C ALA A 29 -5.14 22.93 5.12
N GLY A 30 -6.04 23.20 4.16
CA GLY A 30 -5.78 24.07 3.01
C GLY A 30 -5.12 23.37 1.82
N GLY A 31 -5.04 22.03 1.83
CA GLY A 31 -4.49 21.24 0.73
C GLY A 31 -5.41 21.16 -0.49
N ASN A 32 -4.82 20.86 -1.63
CA ASN A 32 -5.50 20.76 -2.93
C ASN A 32 -5.57 19.29 -3.43
N ASP A 33 -6.08 19.09 -4.66
CA ASP A 33 -6.21 17.75 -5.25
C ASP A 33 -4.87 17.04 -5.45
N HIS A 34 -3.80 17.80 -5.74
CA HIS A 34 -2.46 17.24 -5.89
C HIS A 34 -1.92 16.73 -4.55
N ASP A 35 -2.13 17.47 -3.47
CA ASP A 35 -1.75 17.04 -2.12
C ASP A 35 -2.51 15.77 -1.71
N LEU A 36 -3.80 15.72 -2.03
CA LEU A 36 -4.65 14.56 -1.79
C LEU A 36 -4.16 13.31 -2.49
N GLU A 37 -3.84 13.43 -3.78
CA GLU A 37 -3.32 12.34 -4.59
C GLU A 37 -1.96 11.87 -4.08
N ALA A 38 -1.04 12.79 -3.79
CA ALA A 38 0.30 12.47 -3.29
C ALA A 38 0.24 11.71 -1.94
N ILE A 39 -0.60 12.18 -1.02
CA ILE A 39 -0.79 11.54 0.30
C ILE A 39 -1.40 10.14 0.12
N ALA A 40 -2.45 10.00 -0.68
CA ALA A 40 -3.12 8.73 -0.88
C ALA A 40 -2.21 7.67 -1.53
N VAL A 41 -1.41 8.07 -2.53
CA VAL A 41 -0.43 7.20 -3.18
C VAL A 41 0.68 6.79 -2.20
N ALA A 42 1.27 7.74 -1.48
CA ALA A 42 2.33 7.45 -0.52
C ALA A 42 1.86 6.51 0.60
N ALA A 43 0.66 6.75 1.15
CA ALA A 43 0.09 5.91 2.20
C ALA A 43 -0.28 4.51 1.69
N ALA A 44 -0.86 4.39 0.49
CA ALA A 44 -1.16 3.09 -0.12
C ALA A 44 0.12 2.30 -0.37
N TYR A 45 1.16 2.95 -0.88
CA TYR A 45 2.46 2.32 -1.11
C TYR A 45 3.11 1.87 0.20
N ALA A 46 3.10 2.71 1.25
CA ALA A 46 3.62 2.34 2.56
C ALA A 46 2.87 1.14 3.17
N ALA A 47 1.54 1.12 3.07
CA ALA A 47 0.71 -0.01 3.51
C ALA A 47 1.03 -1.30 2.73
N TRP A 48 1.21 -1.19 1.41
CA TRP A 48 1.62 -2.32 0.56
C TRP A 48 3.01 -2.85 0.96
N CYS A 49 3.97 -1.95 1.18
CA CYS A 49 5.30 -2.29 1.66
C CYS A 49 5.26 -2.98 3.01
N TRP A 50 4.41 -2.57 3.95
CA TRP A 50 4.24 -3.27 5.23
C TRP A 50 3.66 -4.67 5.07
N GLY A 51 2.70 -4.88 4.15
CA GLY A 51 2.18 -6.22 3.85
C GLY A 51 3.20 -7.12 3.14
N SER A 52 4.21 -6.54 2.49
CA SER A 52 5.25 -7.23 1.73
C SER A 52 6.60 -7.30 2.46
N ALA A 53 6.72 -6.64 3.61
CA ALA A 53 7.95 -6.61 4.38
C ALA A 53 8.17 -8.01 4.98
N PRO A 54 9.38 -8.60 4.84
CA PRO A 54 9.71 -9.79 5.60
C PRO A 54 9.51 -9.48 7.08
N THR A 55 8.72 -10.30 7.76
CA THR A 55 8.56 -10.19 9.21
C THR A 55 9.95 -10.27 9.84
N ALA A 56 10.21 -9.50 10.89
CA ALA A 56 11.51 -9.51 11.58
C ALA A 56 11.89 -10.92 12.12
N ASP A 57 10.90 -11.82 12.22
CA ASP A 57 11.05 -13.24 12.56
C ASP A 57 11.31 -14.17 11.35
N ALA A 58 11.44 -13.64 10.14
CA ALA A 58 11.84 -14.43 8.99
C ALA A 58 13.31 -14.88 9.20
N GLU A 59 13.47 -16.12 9.66
CA GLU A 59 14.78 -16.77 9.80
C GLU A 59 15.57 -16.54 8.49
N PRO A 60 16.79 -15.98 8.56
CA PRO A 60 17.57 -15.74 7.36
C PRO A 60 17.78 -17.10 6.66
N PRO A 61 17.47 -17.22 5.35
CA PRO A 61 17.62 -18.47 4.64
C PRO A 61 19.11 -18.81 4.55
N GLY A 62 19.60 -19.67 5.46
CA GLY A 62 20.96 -20.17 5.39
C GLY A 62 21.63 -20.60 6.69
N LEU A 63 21.11 -20.32 7.89
CA LEU A 63 21.79 -20.70 9.13
C LEU A 63 21.52 -22.14 9.59
N ALA A 64 20.46 -22.79 9.09
CA ALA A 64 20.12 -24.17 9.45
C ALA A 64 20.96 -25.26 8.75
N ARG A 65 21.95 -24.92 7.92
CA ARG A 65 22.76 -25.89 7.13
C ARG A 65 24.28 -25.83 7.35
N MET A 66 24.76 -25.30 8.47
CA MET A 66 26.14 -25.55 8.87
C MET A 66 26.20 -26.80 9.77
N PRO A 67 26.71 -27.95 9.27
CA PRO A 67 27.03 -29.06 10.17
C PRO A 67 28.16 -28.63 11.11
N ALA A 68 28.06 -29.09 12.36
CA ALA A 68 29.00 -28.82 13.45
C ALA A 68 30.44 -29.26 13.16
#